data_AF-F2KN49-F1
#
_entry.id   AF-F2KN49-F1
#
_cell.length_a   1.000
_cell.length_b   1.000
_cell.length_c   1.000
_cell.angle_alpha   90.00
_cell.angle_beta   90.00
_cell.angle_gamma   90.00
#
_symmetry.space_group_name_H-M   'P 1'
#
loop_
_entity.id
_entity.type
_entity.pdbx_description
1 polymer ?
#
loop_
_entity_poly.entity_id
_entity_poly.type
_entity_poly.pdbx_seq_one_letter_code
_entity_poly.pdbx_strand_id
1 'polypeptide(L)'
;MARLSLAGDEKGQIVIILALVVSILLAGLSLVYTQNILAGTESGVTQLSFPKDAIRDLRELALEKLKEYATLSPESFLYYAKQIDRQVQQLYASHGSYASIEVIDVKTSADGTITSYTVKIVFSNTEVEYEDTQTVVV
;
A
#
# COMPACT_ATOMS: atom_id res chain seq x y z
N MET A 1 -6.99 52.75 -16.23
CA MET A 1 -6.01 52.20 -15.25
C MET A 1 -6.46 52.60 -13.86
N ALA A 2 -7.08 51.69 -13.11
CA ALA A 2 -7.50 51.94 -11.74
C ALA A 2 -6.28 51.87 -10.82
N ARG A 3 -5.89 53.00 -10.23
CA ARG A 3 -4.87 53.03 -9.17
C ARG A 3 -5.53 52.53 -7.89
N LEU A 4 -5.06 51.39 -7.40
CA LEU A 4 -5.42 50.87 -6.08
C LEU A 4 -4.83 51.82 -5.03
N SER A 5 -5.61 52.80 -4.59
CA SER A 5 -5.26 53.70 -3.50
C SER A 5 -5.41 52.95 -2.18
N LEU A 6 -4.37 52.19 -1.80
CA LEU A 6 -4.25 51.55 -0.49
C LEU A 6 -3.69 52.50 0.59
N ALA A 7 -3.67 53.81 0.32
CA ALA A 7 -3.20 54.83 1.24
C ALA A 7 -4.37 55.76 1.59
N GLY A 8 -5.07 55.46 2.69
CA GLY A 8 -6.14 56.34 3.18
C GLY A 8 -7.08 55.77 4.24
N ASP A 9 -7.14 54.44 4.42
CA ASP A 9 -8.00 53.83 5.44
C ASP A 9 -7.21 52.88 6.34
N GLU A 10 -6.62 53.46 7.40
CA GLU A 10 -5.81 52.75 8.39
C GLU A 10 -6.60 51.62 9.08
N LYS A 11 -7.92 51.79 9.24
CA LYS A 11 -8.78 50.78 9.88
C LYS A 11 -9.02 49.59 8.96
N GLY A 12 -9.27 49.85 7.67
CA GLY A 12 -9.39 48.80 6.65
C GLY A 12 -8.10 47.98 6.47
N GLN A 13 -6.94 48.65 6.51
CA GLN A 13 -5.64 48.00 6.39
C GLN A 13 -5.34 47.07 7.58
N ILE A 14 -5.70 47.48 8.81
CA ILE A 14 -5.57 46.64 10.02
C ILE A 14 -6.43 45.37 9.90
N VAL A 15 -7.66 45.47 9.39
CA VAL A 15 -8.55 44.32 9.21
C VAL A 15 -7.99 43.33 8.19
N ILE A 16 -7.45 43.82 7.08
CA ILE A 16 -6.83 42.98 6.05
C ILE A 16 -5.60 42.24 6.60
N ILE A 17 -4.76 42.93 7.36
CA ILE A 17 -3.58 42.33 7.99
C ILE A 17 -3.99 41.27 9.02
N LEU A 18 -5.01 41.56 9.84
CA LEU A 18 -5.52 40.60 10.83
C LEU A 18 -6.07 39.34 10.16
N ALA A 19 -6.87 39.49 9.11
CA ALA A 19 -7.41 38.37 8.34
C ALA A 19 -6.30 37.51 7.72
N LEU A 20 -5.23 38.13 7.22
CA LEU A 20 -4.07 37.42 6.69
C LEU A 20 -3.35 36.61 7.77
N VAL A 21 -3.13 37.19 8.95
CA VAL A 21 -2.49 36.50 10.09
C VAL A 21 -3.33 35.29 10.54
N VAL A 22 -4.64 35.46 10.68
CA VAL A 22 -5.55 34.37 11.05
C VAL A 22 -5.54 33.26 9.99
N SER A 23 -5.51 33.62 8.71
CA SER A 23 -5.43 32.64 7.62
C SER A 23 -4.13 31.83 7.65
N ILE A 24 -2.99 32.47 7.91
CA ILE A 24 -1.69 31.79 8.04
C ILE A 24 -1.70 30.82 9.24
N LEU A 25 -2.28 31.24 10.38
CA LEU A 25 -2.41 30.38 11.55
C LEU A 25 -3.29 29.17 11.29
N LEU A 26 -4.46 29.36 10.66
CA LEU A 26 -5.36 28.26 10.29
C LEU A 26 -4.72 27.29 9.29
N ALA A 27 -4.00 27.80 8.30
CA ALA A 27 -3.27 26.96 7.34
C ALA A 27 -2.15 26.17 8.03
N GLY A 28 -1.38 26.80 8.92
CA GLY A 28 -0.34 26.13 9.71
C GLY A 28 -0.91 25.05 10.64
N LEU A 29 -2.00 25.35 11.34
CA LEU A 29 -2.71 24.39 12.20
C LEU A 29 -3.27 23.22 11.38
N SER A 30 -3.84 23.47 10.20
CA SER A 30 -4.35 22.42 9.32
C SER A 30 -3.22 21.49 8.86
N LEU A 31 -2.06 22.05 8.46
CA LEU A 31 -0.92 21.25 8.03
C LEU A 31 -0.36 20.39 9.16
N VAL A 32 -0.18 20.97 10.36
CA VAL A 32 0.29 20.22 11.55
C VAL A 32 -0.74 19.17 11.97
N TYR A 33 -2.03 19.47 11.91
CA TYR A 33 -3.10 18.53 12.23
C TYR A 33 -3.12 17.35 11.26
N THR A 34 -3.04 17.61 9.95
CA THR A 34 -2.97 16.57 8.93
C THR A 34 -1.71 15.71 9.10
N GLN A 35 -0.55 16.32 9.38
CA GLN A 35 0.68 15.59 9.67
C GLN A 35 0.56 14.74 10.95
N ASN A 36 -0.05 15.27 12.01
CA ASN A 36 -0.25 14.54 13.26
C ASN A 36 -1.26 13.39 13.12
N ILE A 37 -2.30 13.53 12.28
CA ILE A 37 -3.20 12.42 11.97
C ILE A 37 -2.46 11.36 11.16
N LEU A 38 -1.74 11.74 10.09
CA LEU A 38 -0.96 10.78 9.30
C LEU A 38 0.07 10.06 10.17
N ALA A 39 0.84 10.81 10.96
CA ALA A 39 1.84 10.26 11.88
C ALA A 39 1.20 9.44 13.00
N GLY A 40 0.02 9.80 13.50
CA GLY A 40 -0.73 9.04 14.50
C GLY A 40 -1.28 7.73 13.96
N THR A 41 -1.78 7.73 12.72
CA THR A 41 -2.19 6.50 12.01
C THR A 41 -0.99 5.61 11.68
N GLU A 42 0.17 6.20 11.35
CA GLU A 42 1.43 5.49 11.13
C GLU A 42 2.18 5.14 12.41
N SER A 43 1.87 5.70 13.59
CA SER A 43 2.60 5.40 14.84
C SER A 43 1.87 4.40 15.72
N GLY A 44 0.54 4.39 15.73
CA GLY A 44 -0.24 3.48 16.57
C GLY A 44 -0.38 2.06 16.00
N VAL A 45 -0.37 1.90 14.67
CA VAL A 45 -0.50 0.61 13.99
C VAL A 45 0.85 -0.10 13.82
N THR A 46 1.93 0.67 13.75
CA THR A 46 3.25 0.21 13.28
C THR A 46 4.15 -0.31 14.41
N GLN A 47 3.85 -0.04 15.68
CA GLN A 47 4.71 -0.43 16.81
C GLN A 47 4.29 -1.70 17.56
N LEU A 48 3.14 -2.31 17.26
CA LEU A 48 2.68 -3.47 18.04
C LEU A 48 1.81 -4.51 17.31
N SER A 49 1.54 -4.32 16.02
CA SER A 49 0.89 -5.38 15.26
C SER A 49 1.95 -6.15 14.49
N PHE A 50 2.19 -7.40 14.89
CA PHE A 50 2.66 -8.38 13.93
C PHE A 50 1.76 -8.20 12.69
N PRO A 51 2.32 -8.07 11.47
CA PRO A 51 1.58 -7.67 10.26
C PRO A 51 0.71 -8.83 9.76
N LYS A 52 -0.16 -9.31 10.65
CA LYS A 52 -1.01 -10.49 10.53
C LYS A 52 -2.00 -10.30 9.40
N ASP A 53 -2.53 -9.08 9.25
CA ASP A 53 -3.42 -8.74 8.16
C ASP A 53 -2.68 -8.75 6.82
N ALA A 54 -1.50 -8.13 6.71
CA ALA A 54 -0.70 -8.20 5.49
C ALA A 54 -0.31 -9.63 5.12
N ILE A 55 0.15 -10.44 6.08
CA ILE A 55 0.50 -11.84 5.86
C ILE A 55 -0.74 -12.66 5.46
N ARG A 56 -1.91 -12.39 6.09
CA ARG A 56 -3.17 -13.04 5.73
C ARG A 56 -3.58 -12.69 4.31
N ASP A 57 -3.50 -11.42 3.92
CA ASP A 57 -3.92 -10.94 2.61
C ASP A 57 -3.01 -11.52 1.50
N LEU A 58 -1.70 -11.58 1.76
CA LEU A 58 -0.73 -12.27 0.89
C LEU A 58 -1.06 -13.76 0.74
N ARG A 59 -1.45 -14.41 1.83
CA ARG A 59 -1.86 -15.82 1.84
C ARG A 59 -3.17 -16.02 1.08
N GLU A 60 -4.15 -15.14 1.20
CA GLU A 60 -5.40 -15.19 0.43
C GLU A 60 -5.14 -15.03 -1.07
N LEU A 61 -4.29 -14.08 -1.46
CA LEU A 61 -3.81 -13.91 -2.84
C LEU A 61 -3.12 -15.17 -3.38
N ALA A 62 -2.23 -15.77 -2.59
CA ALA A 62 -1.46 -16.94 -2.97
C ALA A 62 -2.29 -18.23 -3.08
N LEU A 63 -3.27 -18.41 -2.19
CA LEU A 63 -4.03 -19.66 -2.06
C LEU A 63 -5.37 -19.62 -2.80
N GLU A 64 -6.04 -18.47 -2.86
CA GLU A 64 -7.37 -18.37 -3.47
C GLU A 64 -7.29 -17.81 -4.88
N LYS A 65 -6.66 -16.65 -5.06
CA LYS A 65 -6.58 -15.99 -6.38
C LYS A 65 -5.73 -16.77 -7.37
N LEU A 66 -4.54 -17.21 -6.97
CA LEU A 66 -3.71 -18.04 -7.85
C LEU A 66 -4.38 -19.38 -8.17
N LYS A 67 -5.15 -19.96 -7.24
CA LYS A 67 -5.88 -21.20 -7.50
C LYS A 67 -6.97 -21.00 -8.56
N GLU A 68 -7.70 -19.89 -8.49
CA GLU A 68 -8.67 -19.50 -9.51
C GLU A 68 -8.01 -19.38 -10.90
N TYR A 69 -6.85 -18.71 -10.99
CA TYR A 69 -6.11 -18.60 -12.25
C TYR A 69 -5.54 -19.94 -12.75
N ALA A 70 -5.11 -20.82 -11.85
CA ALA A 70 -4.62 -22.15 -12.21
C ALA A 70 -5.74 -23.01 -12.83
N THR A 71 -6.98 -22.86 -12.36
CA THR A 71 -8.15 -23.57 -12.89
C THR A 71 -8.67 -22.95 -14.20
N LEU A 72 -8.78 -21.62 -14.26
CA LEU A 72 -9.41 -20.92 -15.39
C LEU A 72 -8.47 -20.70 -16.58
N SER A 73 -7.16 -20.58 -16.34
CA SER A 73 -6.19 -20.19 -17.37
C SER A 73 -4.81 -20.82 -17.11
N PRO A 74 -4.70 -22.16 -17.13
CA PRO A 74 -3.45 -22.86 -16.82
C PRO A 74 -2.28 -22.46 -17.73
N GLU A 75 -2.55 -22.17 -19.02
CA GLU A 75 -1.51 -21.78 -19.99
C GLU A 75 -0.84 -20.43 -19.67
N SER A 76 -1.56 -19.52 -19.01
CA SER A 76 -1.07 -18.18 -18.66
C SER A 76 -0.79 -18.02 -17.16
N PHE A 77 -0.91 -19.09 -16.38
CA PHE A 77 -0.80 -19.06 -14.92
C PHE A 77 0.51 -18.43 -14.43
N LEU A 78 1.65 -18.89 -14.96
CA LEU A 78 2.97 -18.35 -14.59
C LEU A 78 3.12 -16.87 -14.92
N TYR A 79 2.54 -16.42 -16.04
CA TYR A 79 2.53 -15.02 -16.41
C TYR A 79 1.73 -14.20 -15.38
N TYR A 80 0.51 -14.62 -15.04
CA TYR A 80 -0.32 -13.94 -14.06
C TYR A 80 0.29 -13.93 -12.66
N ALA A 81 0.86 -15.06 -12.22
CA ALA A 81 1.55 -15.16 -10.95
C ALA A 81 2.68 -14.13 -10.84
N LYS A 82 3.48 -13.98 -11.90
CA LYS A 82 4.55 -12.98 -11.97
C LYS A 82 4.03 -11.54 -11.96
N GLN A 83 2.90 -11.27 -12.58
CA GLN A 83 2.29 -9.93 -12.55
C GLN A 83 1.73 -9.59 -11.16
N ILE A 84 1.16 -10.57 -10.46
CA ILE A 84 0.70 -10.40 -9.08
C ILE A 84 1.90 -10.15 -8.16
N ASP A 85 2.95 -10.96 -8.26
CA ASP A 85 4.17 -10.78 -7.47
C ASP A 85 4.77 -9.38 -7.64
N ARG A 86 4.86 -8.89 -8.89
CA ARG A 86 5.32 -7.52 -9.16
C ARG A 86 4.44 -6.44 -8.53
N GLN A 87 3.11 -6.60 -8.62
CA GLN A 87 2.18 -5.64 -8.01
C GLN A 87 2.29 -5.65 -6.48
N VAL A 88 2.42 -6.83 -5.88
CA VAL A 88 2.67 -7.00 -4.44
C VAL A 88 3.98 -6.31 -4.05
N GLN A 89 5.09 -6.62 -4.73
CA GLN A 89 6.38 -5.99 -4.46
C GLN A 89 6.30 -4.46 -4.53
N GLN A 90 5.66 -3.92 -5.57
CA GLN A 90 5.50 -2.46 -5.72
C GLN A 90 4.64 -1.84 -4.61
N LEU A 91 3.52 -2.47 -4.26
CA LEU A 91 2.63 -2.01 -3.20
C LEU A 91 3.36 -1.96 -1.86
N TYR A 92 3.98 -3.07 -1.44
CA TYR A 92 4.65 -3.14 -0.15
C TYR A 92 5.92 -2.28 -0.10
N ALA A 93 6.66 -2.17 -1.21
CA ALA A 93 7.81 -1.26 -1.31
C ALA A 93 7.40 0.20 -1.10
N SER A 94 6.22 0.62 -1.58
CA SER A 94 5.70 1.97 -1.35
C SER A 94 5.42 2.27 0.13
N HIS A 95 5.26 1.22 0.95
CA HIS A 95 5.04 1.30 2.40
C HIS A 95 6.31 1.03 3.22
N GLY A 96 7.50 1.00 2.60
CA GLY A 96 8.76 0.74 3.30
C GLY A 96 8.92 -0.71 3.77
N SER A 97 8.16 -1.63 3.17
CA SER A 97 8.19 -3.06 3.45
C SER A 97 8.48 -3.86 2.18
N TYR A 98 8.89 -5.10 2.31
CA TYR A 98 9.09 -6.02 1.21
C TYR A 98 8.07 -7.14 1.32
N ALA A 99 7.40 -7.47 0.22
CA ALA A 99 6.56 -8.66 0.13
C ALA A 99 6.69 -9.29 -1.25
N SER A 100 6.61 -10.61 -1.32
CA SER A 100 6.67 -11.37 -2.56
C SER A 100 5.84 -12.65 -2.47
N ILE A 101 5.24 -13.04 -3.58
CA ILE A 101 4.48 -14.27 -3.75
C ILE A 101 5.05 -14.99 -4.99
N GLU A 102 6.06 -15.82 -4.78
CA GLU A 102 6.78 -16.50 -5.85
C GLU A 102 6.25 -17.92 -6.05
N VAL A 103 5.87 -18.28 -7.28
CA VAL A 103 5.56 -19.67 -7.63
C VAL A 103 6.87 -20.38 -7.99
N ILE A 104 7.25 -21.36 -7.18
CA ILE A 104 8.55 -22.06 -7.30
C ILE A 104 8.46 -23.41 -8.03
N ASP A 105 7.28 -24.04 -8.02
CA ASP A 105 7.04 -25.30 -8.72
C ASP A 105 5.60 -25.36 -9.24
N VAL A 106 5.40 -25.98 -10.41
CA VAL A 106 4.09 -26.19 -11.02
C VAL A 106 4.05 -27.59 -11.62
N LYS A 107 3.08 -28.39 -11.18
CA LYS A 107 2.83 -29.73 -11.71
C LYS A 107 1.61 -29.71 -12.60
N THR A 108 1.77 -30.29 -13.79
CA THR A 108 0.73 -30.35 -14.82
C THR A 108 0.40 -31.79 -15.18
N SER A 109 -0.86 -32.06 -15.51
CA SER A 109 -1.30 -33.31 -16.11
C SER A 109 -0.92 -33.40 -17.59
N ALA A 110 -1.07 -34.59 -18.17
CA ALA A 110 -0.87 -34.82 -19.61
C ALA A 110 -1.73 -33.92 -20.51
N ASP A 111 -2.88 -33.45 -20.00
CA ASP A 111 -3.83 -32.58 -20.71
C ASP A 111 -3.50 -31.08 -20.57
N GLY A 112 -2.35 -30.73 -19.95
CA GLY A 112 -1.93 -29.33 -19.77
C GLY A 112 -2.60 -28.61 -18.59
N THR A 113 -3.46 -29.28 -17.84
CA THR A 113 -4.09 -28.72 -16.63
C THR A 113 -3.13 -28.73 -15.44
N ILE A 114 -3.15 -27.67 -14.63
CA ILE A 114 -2.33 -27.59 -13.41
C ILE A 114 -3.00 -28.43 -12.33
N THR A 115 -2.26 -29.40 -11.77
CA THR A 115 -2.74 -30.27 -10.67
C THR A 115 -2.31 -29.74 -9.30
N SER A 116 -1.12 -29.17 -9.23
CA SER A 116 -0.63 -28.52 -8.01
C SER A 116 0.44 -27.50 -8.33
N TYR A 117 0.58 -26.48 -7.48
CA TYR A 117 1.67 -25.52 -7.55
C TYR A 117 2.20 -25.21 -6.16
N THR A 118 3.48 -24.90 -6.05
CA THR A 118 4.11 -24.49 -4.79
C THR A 118 4.41 -23.01 -4.83
N VAL A 119 3.98 -22.31 -3.79
CA VAL A 119 4.18 -20.86 -3.62
C VAL A 119 5.04 -20.61 -2.40
N LYS A 120 6.00 -19.72 -2.56
CA LYS A 120 6.78 -19.09 -1.49
C LYS A 120 6.23 -17.69 -1.23
N ILE A 121 5.77 -17.46 -0.03
CA ILE A 121 5.29 -16.16 0.46
C ILE A 121 6.39 -15.58 1.35
N VAL A 122 6.82 -14.37 1.03
CA VAL A 122 7.82 -13.64 1.82
C VAL A 122 7.22 -12.29 2.23
N PHE A 123 7.39 -11.93 3.48
CA PHE A 123 7.11 -10.60 4.00
C PHE A 123 8.27 -10.17 4.91
N SER A 124 8.77 -8.96 4.72
CA SER A 124 9.85 -8.39 5.53
C SER A 124 9.62 -6.90 5.73
N ASN A 125 9.78 -6.43 6.97
CA ASN A 125 9.85 -5.01 7.29
C ASN A 125 10.99 -4.78 8.30
N THR A 126 11.05 -3.58 8.89
CA THR A 126 12.11 -3.23 9.86
C THR A 126 12.06 -4.04 11.17
N GLU A 127 10.98 -4.77 11.45
CA GLU A 127 10.74 -5.43 12.74
C GLU A 127 10.51 -6.95 12.62
N VAL A 128 9.96 -7.41 11.49
CA VAL A 128 9.46 -8.77 11.28
C VAL A 128 9.94 -9.29 9.93
N GLU A 129 10.42 -10.53 9.94
CA GLU A 129 10.67 -11.34 8.76
C GLU A 129 9.78 -12.59 8.83
N TYR A 130 9.07 -12.84 7.74
CA TYR A 130 8.16 -13.98 7.60
C TYR A 130 8.41 -14.63 6.23
N GLU A 131 8.59 -15.94 6.27
CA GLU A 131 8.71 -16.78 5.08
C GLU A 131 7.86 -18.03 5.29
N ASP A 132 7.03 -18.35 4.30
CA ASP A 132 6.22 -19.57 4.28
C ASP A 132 6.16 -20.16 2.88
N THR A 133 6.27 -21.48 2.79
CA THR A 133 6.21 -22.20 1.51
C THR A 133 5.09 -23.23 1.58
N GLN A 134 4.10 -23.07 0.71
CA GLN A 134 2.92 -23.93 0.69
C GLN A 134 2.68 -24.51 -0.69
N THR A 135 2.26 -25.77 -0.71
CA THR A 135 1.82 -26.44 -1.94
C THR A 135 0.30 -26.46 -1.98
N VAL A 136 -0.25 -25.95 -3.07
CA VAL A 136 -1.68 -25.88 -3.32
C VAL A 136 -2.04 -26.94 -4.34
N VAL A 137 -3.02 -27.79 -4.00
CA VAL A 137 -3.66 -28.71 -4.95
C VAL A 137 -4.83 -27.98 -5.58
N VAL A 138 -4.86 -27.93 -6.91
CA VAL A 138 -5.88 -27.24 -7.70
C VAL A 138 -7.15 -28.09 -7.73
#